data_AF-B3MHK2-F1
#
_entry.id   AF-B3MHK2-F1
#
_cell.length_a   1.000
_cell.length_b   1.000
_cell.length_c   1.000
_cell.angle_alpha   90.00
_cell.angle_beta   90.00
_cell.angle_gamma   90.00
#
_symmetry.space_group_name_H-M   'P 1'
#
loop_
_entity.id
_entity.type
_entity.pdbx_description
1 polymer ?
#
loop_
_entity_poly.entity_id
_entity_poly.type
_entity_poly.pdbx_seq_one_letter_code
_entity_poly.pdbx_strand_id
1 'polypeptide(L)'
;MHINRPIGVAVLIFSLINVAQSRHPFDFFDESFEDFDECLRTNNISDEEYLNFESFENLKNVFNENVDLKFKCNIKCQLEKQPKKWLDNEGKMDLQLMNATEEASVSILKCMESAPEESCAYAFKLILCAALANHPIDNFEDIETAELALGWDEVELQQKDDEEDGYDVIDYESTTVSS
;
A
#
# COMPACT_ATOMS: atom_id res chain seq x y z
N MET A 1 22.75 20.92 -59.86
CA MET A 1 23.59 20.74 -58.66
C MET A 1 23.19 21.78 -57.64
N HIS A 2 22.43 21.39 -56.61
CA HIS A 2 22.66 21.75 -55.21
C HIS A 2 21.75 20.87 -54.34
N ILE A 3 22.25 20.47 -53.18
CA ILE A 3 21.56 19.61 -52.21
C ILE A 3 20.83 20.51 -51.20
N ASN A 4 19.65 20.10 -50.71
CA ASN A 4 19.23 20.23 -49.31
C ASN A 4 17.81 19.65 -49.05
N ARG A 5 17.78 18.42 -48.54
CA ARG A 5 16.86 17.95 -47.50
C ARG A 5 17.74 17.64 -46.26
N PRO A 6 17.19 17.48 -45.03
CA PRO A 6 15.83 17.75 -44.56
C PRO A 6 15.81 18.73 -43.36
N ILE A 7 14.61 19.19 -42.98
CA ILE A 7 14.27 19.36 -41.56
C ILE A 7 12.94 18.67 -41.34
N GLY A 8 12.98 17.48 -40.73
CA GLY A 8 11.78 16.76 -40.31
C GLY A 8 11.37 17.25 -38.93
N VAL A 9 10.29 18.04 -38.84
CA VAL A 9 9.67 18.36 -37.55
C VAL A 9 8.87 17.14 -37.11
N ALA A 10 9.57 16.17 -36.53
CA ALA A 10 8.94 15.07 -35.80
C ALA A 10 8.31 15.67 -34.53
N VAL A 11 7.03 15.98 -34.58
CA VAL A 11 6.27 16.44 -33.41
C VAL A 11 6.15 15.26 -32.46
N LEU A 12 7.12 15.13 -31.55
CA LEU A 12 7.00 14.32 -30.34
C LEU A 12 5.92 14.97 -29.46
N ILE A 13 4.66 14.63 -29.76
CA ILE A 13 3.61 14.65 -28.76
C ILE A 13 4.03 13.58 -27.74
N PHE A 14 4.75 14.01 -26.71
CA PHE A 14 4.78 13.28 -25.46
C PHE A 14 3.33 13.22 -24.99
N SER A 15 2.69 12.09 -25.25
CA SER A 15 1.46 11.74 -24.54
C SER A 15 1.80 11.87 -23.07
N LEU A 16 1.11 12.78 -22.38
CA LEU A 16 1.01 12.76 -20.94
C LEU A 16 0.22 11.49 -20.60
N ILE A 17 0.92 10.36 -20.60
CA ILE A 17 0.50 9.18 -19.87
C ILE A 17 0.46 9.68 -18.44
N ASN A 18 -0.76 9.99 -17.97
CA ASN A 18 -0.98 10.21 -16.56
C ASN A 18 -0.48 8.95 -15.87
N VAL A 19 0.64 9.08 -15.15
CA VAL A 19 1.04 8.10 -14.16
C VAL A 19 0.08 8.31 -12.99
N ALA A 20 -1.18 7.89 -13.21
CA ALA A 20 -1.98 7.38 -12.12
C ALA A 20 -1.09 6.33 -11.47
N GLN A 21 -0.73 6.57 -10.20
CA GLN A 21 -0.02 5.58 -9.42
C GLN A 21 -0.88 4.33 -9.47
N SER A 22 -0.36 3.25 -10.06
CA SER A 22 -1.06 1.98 -10.17
C SER A 22 -1.18 1.39 -8.78
N ARG A 23 -2.16 1.84 -8.01
CA ARG A 23 -2.45 1.27 -6.68
C ARG A 23 -2.79 -0.19 -6.85
N HIS A 24 -2.18 -1.05 -6.06
CA HIS A 24 -2.57 -2.44 -5.98
C HIS A 24 -4.02 -2.47 -5.45
N PRO A 25 -4.90 -3.39 -5.90
CA PRO A 25 -6.27 -3.48 -5.38
C PRO A 25 -6.34 -3.80 -3.88
N PHE A 26 -5.20 -4.08 -3.23
CA PHE A 26 -5.07 -4.40 -1.81
C PHE A 26 -4.37 -3.29 -0.98
N ASP A 27 -3.97 -2.16 -1.61
CA ASP A 27 -3.35 -1.00 -0.94
C ASP A 27 -4.28 -0.29 0.08
N PHE A 28 -5.51 -0.78 0.28
CA PHE A 28 -6.50 -0.24 1.22
C PHE A 28 -6.50 -0.94 2.58
N PHE A 29 -5.78 -2.04 2.72
CA PHE A 29 -5.84 -2.87 3.93
C PHE A 29 -5.13 -2.21 5.11
N ASP A 30 -5.92 -1.67 6.02
CA ASP A 30 -5.54 -1.11 7.33
C ASP A 30 -5.90 -2.09 8.48
N GLU A 31 -5.47 -3.35 8.38
CA GLU A 31 -5.56 -4.27 9.52
C GLU A 31 -4.28 -4.26 10.35
N SER A 32 -4.37 -4.70 11.61
CA SER A 32 -3.17 -4.83 12.44
C SER A 32 -2.24 -5.93 11.91
N PHE A 33 -0.95 -5.85 12.22
CA PHE A 33 0.00 -6.91 11.90
C PHE A 33 -0.42 -8.28 12.49
N GLU A 34 -1.09 -8.29 13.65
CA GLU A 34 -1.63 -9.51 14.26
C GLU A 34 -2.82 -10.08 13.47
N ASP A 35 -3.67 -9.21 12.91
CA ASP A 35 -4.77 -9.61 12.02
C ASP A 35 -4.25 -10.16 10.69
N PHE A 36 -3.23 -9.52 10.12
CA PHE A 36 -2.56 -9.93 8.88
C PHE A 36 -1.91 -11.32 9.01
N ASP A 37 -1.09 -11.55 10.04
CA ASP A 37 -0.50 -12.88 10.33
C ASP A 37 -1.58 -13.92 10.60
N GLU A 38 -2.63 -13.59 11.36
CA GLU A 38 -3.74 -14.52 11.57
C GLU A 38 -4.40 -14.92 10.25
N CYS A 39 -4.62 -13.99 9.32
CA CYS A 39 -5.19 -14.29 8.01
C CYS A 39 -4.26 -15.20 7.17
N LEU A 40 -2.96 -14.90 7.07
CA LEU A 40 -1.99 -15.73 6.34
C LEU A 40 -1.94 -17.15 6.90
N ARG A 41 -1.76 -17.25 8.22
CA ARG A 41 -1.68 -18.51 8.97
C ARG A 41 -2.95 -19.34 8.86
N THR A 42 -4.13 -18.70 8.92
CA THR A 42 -5.43 -19.37 8.79
C THR A 42 -5.65 -19.94 7.39
N ASN A 43 -5.12 -19.28 6.36
CA ASN A 43 -5.26 -19.70 4.96
C ASN A 43 -4.10 -20.58 4.46
N ASN A 44 -3.12 -20.90 5.32
CA ASN A 44 -1.92 -21.65 4.95
C ASN A 44 -1.17 -21.01 3.76
N ILE A 45 -0.83 -19.74 3.93
CA ILE A 45 0.00 -18.93 3.03
C ILE A 45 1.26 -18.55 3.80
N SER A 46 2.44 -18.68 3.18
CA SER A 46 3.67 -18.07 3.71
C SER A 46 3.89 -16.66 3.17
N ASP A 47 4.69 -15.85 3.88
CA ASP A 47 5.03 -14.49 3.45
C ASP A 47 5.56 -14.45 2.01
N GLU A 48 6.41 -15.42 1.63
CA GLU A 48 6.93 -15.56 0.26
C GLU A 48 5.81 -15.85 -0.76
N GLU A 49 4.84 -16.70 -0.44
CA GLU A 49 3.70 -16.95 -1.31
C GLU A 49 2.80 -15.72 -1.45
N TYR A 50 2.61 -14.96 -0.37
CA TYR A 50 1.81 -13.74 -0.37
C TYR A 50 2.48 -12.61 -1.18
N LEU A 51 3.77 -12.35 -0.94
CA LEU A 51 4.58 -11.37 -1.69
C LEU A 51 4.59 -11.67 -3.21
N ASN A 52 4.66 -12.94 -3.60
CA ASN A 52 4.54 -13.34 -5.00
C ASN A 52 3.11 -13.10 -5.55
N PHE A 53 2.08 -13.35 -4.74
CA PHE A 53 0.68 -13.15 -5.11
C PHE A 53 0.31 -11.67 -5.28
N GLU A 54 0.77 -10.77 -4.41
CA GLU A 54 0.51 -9.32 -4.51
C GLU A 54 1.49 -8.58 -5.42
N SER A 55 2.46 -9.28 -6.01
CA SER A 55 3.44 -8.66 -6.90
C SER A 55 2.78 -7.98 -8.10
N PHE A 56 3.33 -6.83 -8.50
CA PHE A 56 2.93 -6.10 -9.71
C PHE A 56 3.01 -6.95 -10.99
N GLU A 57 3.85 -7.99 -11.02
CA GLU A 57 3.93 -8.95 -12.12
C GLU A 57 2.72 -9.91 -12.15
N ASN A 58 2.16 -10.25 -10.98
CA ASN A 58 1.00 -11.12 -10.84
C ASN A 58 -0.36 -10.40 -10.98
N LEU A 59 -0.38 -9.05 -11.00
CA LEU A 59 -1.61 -8.24 -11.17
C LEU A 59 -2.54 -8.72 -12.30
N LYS A 60 -1.99 -9.22 -13.40
CA LYS A 60 -2.80 -9.77 -14.50
C LYS A 60 -3.61 -11.00 -14.06
N ASN A 61 -3.05 -11.89 -13.24
CA ASN A 61 -3.78 -13.04 -12.71
C ASN A 61 -4.82 -12.58 -11.67
N VAL A 62 -4.45 -11.64 -10.80
CA VAL A 62 -5.35 -11.01 -9.81
C VAL A 62 -6.60 -10.44 -10.49
N PHE A 63 -6.45 -9.53 -11.46
CA PHE A 63 -7.59 -8.92 -12.17
C PHE A 63 -8.37 -9.87 -13.09
N ASN A 64 -7.81 -11.02 -13.48
CA ASN A 64 -8.55 -12.07 -14.20
C ASN A 64 -9.17 -13.11 -13.24
N GLU A 65 -9.18 -12.86 -11.92
CA GLU A 65 -9.61 -13.77 -10.87
C GLU A 65 -8.89 -15.14 -10.85
N ASN A 66 -7.76 -15.26 -11.55
CA ASN A 66 -7.01 -16.49 -11.80
C ASN A 66 -5.94 -16.73 -10.72
N VAL A 67 -6.38 -16.83 -9.47
CA VAL A 67 -5.55 -17.07 -8.28
C VAL A 67 -6.19 -18.14 -7.40
N ASP A 68 -5.37 -18.89 -6.64
CA ASP A 68 -5.86 -19.97 -5.78
C ASP A 68 -6.83 -19.46 -4.71
N LEU A 69 -7.78 -20.32 -4.35
CA LEU A 69 -8.83 -20.02 -3.38
C LEU A 69 -8.29 -19.53 -2.03
N LYS A 70 -7.12 -20.04 -1.59
CA LYS A 70 -6.50 -19.62 -0.32
C LYS A 70 -6.20 -18.12 -0.28
N PHE A 71 -5.70 -17.54 -1.38
CA PHE A 71 -5.44 -16.10 -1.45
C PHE A 71 -6.76 -15.31 -1.43
N LYS A 72 -7.80 -15.80 -2.12
CA LYS A 72 -9.14 -15.18 -2.05
C LYS A 72 -9.71 -15.20 -0.63
N CYS A 73 -9.47 -16.28 0.13
CA CYS A 73 -9.90 -16.39 1.52
C CYS A 73 -9.04 -15.56 2.49
N ASN A 74 -7.76 -15.30 2.18
CA ASN A 74 -6.93 -14.33 2.90
C ASN A 74 -7.47 -12.91 2.72
N ILE A 75 -7.69 -12.51 1.48
CA ILE A 75 -8.27 -11.21 1.10
C ILE A 75 -9.65 -11.00 1.75
N LYS A 76 -10.48 -12.06 1.84
CA LYS A 76 -11.73 -12.04 2.62
C LYS A 76 -11.48 -11.81 4.12
N CYS A 77 -10.53 -12.55 4.71
CA CYS A 77 -10.21 -12.43 6.13
C CYS A 77 -9.73 -11.01 6.49
N GLN A 78 -8.83 -10.45 5.70
CA GLN A 78 -8.35 -9.06 5.83
C GLN A 78 -9.53 -8.07 5.78
N LEU A 79 -10.42 -8.21 4.77
CA LEU A 79 -11.64 -7.39 4.63
C LEU A 79 -12.60 -7.51 5.83
N GLU A 80 -12.71 -8.69 6.43
CA GLU A 80 -13.52 -8.90 7.64
C GLU A 80 -12.86 -8.32 8.90
N LYS A 81 -11.53 -8.19 8.94
CA LYS A 81 -10.79 -7.55 10.04
C LYS A 81 -10.82 -6.02 9.97
N GLN A 82 -10.78 -5.42 8.76
CA GLN A 82 -10.75 -3.96 8.52
C GLN A 82 -11.58 -3.10 9.51
N PRO A 83 -11.04 -1.99 10.06
CA PRO A 83 -11.79 -1.09 10.95
C PRO A 83 -13.05 -0.52 10.28
N LYS A 84 -12.94 -0.12 9.01
CA LYS A 84 -14.05 0.29 8.15
C LYS A 84 -14.61 -0.94 7.43
N LYS A 85 -15.79 -1.41 7.84
CA LYS A 85 -16.42 -2.58 7.22
C LYS A 85 -16.96 -2.24 5.83
N TRP A 86 -16.83 -3.17 4.88
CA TRP A 86 -17.49 -3.12 3.57
C TRP A 86 -18.57 -4.20 3.41
N LEU A 87 -18.62 -5.13 4.36
CA LEU A 87 -19.57 -6.24 4.38
C LEU A 87 -20.58 -6.07 5.51
N ASP A 88 -21.82 -6.48 5.26
CA ASP A 88 -22.88 -6.60 6.26
C ASP A 88 -22.73 -7.87 7.13
N ASN A 89 -23.68 -8.09 8.03
CA ASN A 89 -23.72 -9.25 8.92
C ASN A 89 -23.99 -10.59 8.19
N GLU A 90 -24.35 -10.58 6.90
CA GLU A 90 -24.52 -11.77 6.05
C GLU A 90 -23.30 -12.00 5.12
N GLY A 91 -22.25 -11.18 5.24
CA GLY A 91 -21.06 -11.23 4.39
C GLY A 91 -21.30 -10.71 2.97
N LYS A 92 -22.29 -9.83 2.79
CA LYS A 92 -22.64 -9.20 1.50
C LYS A 92 -22.15 -7.76 1.44
N MET A 93 -21.89 -7.30 0.23
CA MET A 93 -21.53 -5.91 -0.08
C MET A 93 -22.59 -4.92 0.45
N ASP A 94 -22.17 -3.97 1.29
CA ASP A 94 -22.98 -2.81 1.66
C ASP A 94 -22.29 -1.53 1.21
N LEU A 95 -22.87 -0.86 0.21
CA LEU A 95 -22.36 0.37 -0.39
C LEU A 95 -22.35 1.57 0.58
N GLN A 96 -23.19 1.55 1.61
CA GLN A 96 -23.20 2.60 2.64
C GLN A 96 -22.05 2.39 3.63
N LEU A 97 -21.78 1.15 4.02
CA LEU A 97 -20.61 0.82 4.84
C LEU A 97 -19.30 1.07 4.07
N MET A 98 -19.27 0.78 2.77
CA MET A 98 -18.17 1.16 1.86
C MET A 98 -18.01 2.69 1.67
N ASN A 99 -18.97 3.52 2.08
CA ASN A 99 -18.98 4.96 1.78
C ASN A 99 -18.87 5.25 0.25
N ALA A 100 -19.52 4.43 -0.58
CA ALA A 100 -19.37 4.50 -2.02
C ALA A 100 -20.08 5.73 -2.63
N THR A 101 -19.40 6.44 -3.53
CA THR A 101 -20.00 7.51 -4.35
C THR A 101 -21.07 6.94 -5.28
N GLU A 102 -21.96 7.78 -5.84
CA GLU A 102 -23.00 7.31 -6.77
C GLU A 102 -22.41 6.63 -8.02
N GLU A 103 -21.34 7.21 -8.59
CA GLU A 103 -20.63 6.66 -9.75
C GLU A 103 -19.90 5.34 -9.44
N ALA A 104 -19.24 5.27 -8.28
CA ALA A 104 -18.60 4.03 -7.82
C ALA A 104 -19.67 2.95 -7.55
N SER A 105 -20.75 3.28 -6.86
CA SER A 105 -21.87 2.39 -6.52
C SER A 105 -22.45 1.70 -7.75
N VAL A 106 -22.77 2.46 -8.81
CA VAL A 106 -23.31 1.90 -10.07
C VAL A 106 -22.30 0.95 -10.73
N SER A 107 -21.01 1.29 -10.68
CA SER A 107 -19.94 0.50 -11.29
C SER A 107 -19.66 -0.80 -10.52
N ILE A 108 -19.63 -0.73 -9.18
CA ILE A 108 -19.44 -1.88 -8.29
C ILE A 108 -20.62 -2.85 -8.39
N LEU A 109 -21.87 -2.35 -8.30
CA LEU A 109 -23.08 -3.17 -8.43
C LEU A 109 -23.06 -4.00 -9.71
N LYS A 110 -22.82 -3.34 -10.84
CA LYS A 110 -22.78 -3.97 -12.17
C LYS A 110 -21.66 -5.00 -12.30
N CYS A 111 -20.51 -4.75 -11.68
CA CYS A 111 -19.41 -5.71 -11.64
C CYS A 111 -19.77 -6.96 -10.79
N MET A 112 -20.47 -6.73 -9.66
CA MET A 112 -20.94 -7.76 -8.74
C MET A 112 -22.18 -8.55 -9.20
N GLU A 113 -22.85 -8.15 -10.30
CA GLU A 113 -23.86 -8.99 -10.98
C GLU A 113 -23.31 -10.38 -11.37
N SER A 114 -21.98 -10.49 -11.52
CA SER A 114 -21.26 -11.72 -11.87
C SER A 114 -20.45 -12.31 -10.69
N ALA A 115 -20.84 -12.01 -9.46
CA ALA A 115 -20.15 -12.51 -8.26
C ALA A 115 -20.44 -14.00 -7.99
N PRO A 116 -19.43 -14.83 -7.69
CA PRO A 116 -19.63 -16.20 -7.23
C PRO A 116 -20.44 -16.29 -5.93
N GLU A 117 -21.15 -17.39 -5.71
CA GLU A 117 -21.80 -17.69 -4.41
C GLU A 117 -20.79 -18.08 -3.32
N GLU A 118 -19.60 -18.56 -3.73
CA GLU A 118 -18.52 -18.88 -2.80
C GLU A 118 -17.98 -17.60 -2.17
N SER A 119 -17.99 -17.57 -0.84
CA SER A 119 -17.70 -16.39 0.00
C SER A 119 -16.35 -15.73 -0.22
N CYS A 120 -15.26 -16.50 -0.38
CA CYS A 120 -13.92 -15.96 -0.58
C CYS A 120 -13.80 -15.30 -1.95
N ALA A 121 -14.31 -15.97 -2.99
CA ALA A 121 -14.35 -15.44 -4.34
C ALA A 121 -15.30 -14.24 -4.47
N TYR A 122 -16.41 -14.20 -3.72
CA TYR A 122 -17.32 -13.05 -3.63
C TYR A 122 -16.59 -11.82 -3.05
N ALA A 123 -15.95 -11.95 -1.89
CA ALA A 123 -15.24 -10.85 -1.23
C ALA A 123 -14.01 -10.37 -2.05
N PHE A 124 -13.25 -11.31 -2.61
CA PHE A 124 -12.14 -11.01 -3.53
C PHE A 124 -12.62 -10.22 -4.75
N LYS A 125 -13.74 -10.62 -5.37
CA LYS A 125 -14.31 -9.89 -6.50
C LYS A 125 -14.81 -8.50 -6.12
N LEU A 126 -15.43 -8.32 -4.94
CA LEU A 126 -15.89 -7.01 -4.47
C LEU A 126 -14.75 -5.98 -4.46
N ILE A 127 -13.57 -6.38 -3.98
CA ILE A 127 -12.38 -5.53 -3.94
C ILE A 127 -11.89 -5.16 -5.35
N LEU A 128 -11.85 -6.13 -6.28
CA LEU A 128 -11.53 -5.83 -7.67
C LEU A 128 -12.56 -4.91 -8.32
N CYS A 129 -13.85 -5.08 -8.02
CA CYS A 129 -14.92 -4.21 -8.49
C CYS A 129 -14.79 -2.79 -7.93
N ALA A 130 -14.40 -2.61 -6.67
CA ALA A 130 -14.12 -1.31 -6.06
C ALA A 130 -12.92 -0.62 -6.72
N ALA A 131 -11.81 -1.34 -6.90
CA ALA A 131 -10.61 -0.83 -7.57
C ALA A 131 -10.89 -0.43 -9.03
N LEU A 132 -11.61 -1.27 -9.79
CA LEU A 132 -12.01 -0.98 -11.18
C LEU A 132 -13.03 0.16 -11.29
N ALA A 133 -13.82 0.41 -10.25
CA ALA A 133 -14.71 1.57 -10.16
C ALA A 133 -14.00 2.88 -9.77
N ASN A 134 -12.68 2.84 -9.52
CA ASN A 134 -11.93 3.94 -8.91
C ASN A 134 -12.63 4.47 -7.64
N HIS A 135 -13.22 3.56 -6.85
CA HIS A 135 -13.79 3.89 -5.56
C HIS A 135 -12.69 4.43 -4.65
N PRO A 136 -12.89 5.57 -3.95
CA PRO A 136 -11.93 6.06 -2.96
C PRO A 136 -11.81 5.07 -1.79
N ILE A 137 -10.85 4.17 -1.96
CA ILE A 137 -9.97 3.72 -0.90
C ILE A 137 -9.45 4.98 -0.21
N ASP A 138 -9.90 5.21 1.03
CA ASP A 138 -9.47 6.34 1.86
C ASP A 138 -7.95 6.29 2.00
N ASN A 139 -7.26 7.34 1.58
CA ASN A 139 -5.80 7.36 1.59
C ASN A 139 -5.29 7.81 2.95
N PHE A 140 -4.17 7.22 3.37
CA PHE A 140 -3.49 7.50 4.63
C PHE A 140 -2.93 8.94 4.80
N GLU A 141 -3.28 9.86 3.91
CA GLU A 141 -2.88 11.27 3.94
C GLU A 141 -4.02 12.20 4.39
N ASP A 142 -5.30 11.80 4.29
CA ASP A 142 -6.46 12.65 4.61
C ASP A 142 -6.90 12.58 6.10
N ILE A 143 -6.18 11.84 6.95
CA ILE A 143 -6.45 11.74 8.39
C ILE A 143 -5.19 12.14 9.20
N GLU A 144 -5.28 13.30 9.86
CA GLU A 144 -4.49 13.75 11.03
C GLU A 144 -2.98 14.08 10.87
N THR A 145 -2.35 13.89 9.69
CA THR A 145 -0.96 14.35 9.46
C THR A 145 -0.76 15.87 9.60
N ALA A 146 -1.84 16.67 9.52
CA ALA A 146 -1.81 18.12 9.71
C ALA A 146 -1.58 18.58 11.16
N GLU A 147 -1.93 17.76 12.18
CA GLU A 147 -1.72 18.13 13.59
C GLU A 147 -0.40 17.56 14.16
N LEU A 148 0.06 16.40 13.68
CA LEU A 148 1.36 15.82 14.07
C LEU A 148 2.57 16.63 13.58
N ALA A 149 2.40 17.43 12.52
CA ALA A 149 3.43 18.31 11.95
C ALA A 149 3.88 19.47 12.87
N LEU A 150 3.29 19.63 14.06
CA LEU A 150 3.62 20.67 15.04
C LEU A 150 4.25 20.13 16.35
N GLY A 151 4.56 18.83 16.42
CA GLY A 151 4.91 18.15 17.68
C GLY A 151 6.38 17.76 17.91
N TRP A 152 7.24 17.84 16.88
CA TRP A 152 8.59 17.26 16.91
C TRP A 152 9.64 18.28 16.43
N ASP A 153 9.97 19.24 17.31
CA ASP A 153 11.19 20.05 17.17
C ASP A 153 12.46 19.16 17.18
N GLU A 154 13.53 19.68 16.60
CA GLU A 154 14.75 18.94 16.26
C GLU A 154 15.44 18.29 17.49
N VAL A 155 15.68 16.97 17.42
CA VAL A 155 16.68 16.29 18.25
C VAL A 155 17.85 15.90 17.34
N GLU A 156 18.79 16.83 17.16
CA GLU A 156 20.04 16.56 16.45
C GLU A 156 20.87 15.49 17.16
N LEU A 157 20.89 14.27 16.63
CA LEU A 157 21.86 13.24 16.99
C LEU A 157 23.07 13.29 16.05
N GLN A 158 23.91 14.31 16.22
CA GLN A 158 25.24 14.32 15.60
C GLN A 158 26.24 13.48 16.42
N GLN A 159 26.60 12.33 15.88
CA GLN A 159 27.91 11.67 16.10
C GLN A 159 28.71 11.89 14.81
N LYS A 160 29.88 12.54 14.87
CA LYS A 160 31.23 11.93 14.97
C LYS A 160 31.62 11.13 13.70
N ASP A 161 32.86 11.19 13.20
CA ASP A 161 34.12 11.80 13.68
C ASP A 161 34.58 12.97 12.74
N ASP A 162 35.81 13.50 12.61
CA ASP A 162 37.22 13.07 12.78
C ASP A 162 38.18 14.27 13.02
N GLU A 163 39.43 13.99 13.46
CA GLU A 163 40.70 14.78 13.31
C GLU A 163 40.78 16.26 13.82
N GLU A 164 41.93 16.83 14.25
CA GLU A 164 43.20 16.33 14.81
C GLU A 164 43.88 17.50 15.61
N ASP A 165 44.89 17.18 16.44
CA ASP A 165 45.95 18.05 17.00
C ASP A 165 45.63 19.22 17.99
N GLY A 166 46.48 19.34 19.03
CA GLY A 166 46.47 20.47 19.98
C GLY A 166 47.18 20.24 21.34
N TYR A 167 48.51 20.37 21.40
CA TYR A 167 49.31 20.43 22.64
C TYR A 167 48.93 21.67 23.50
N ASP A 168 48.90 21.65 24.84
CA ASP A 168 50.11 21.60 25.69
C ASP A 168 49.87 21.36 27.22
N VAL A 169 50.99 21.08 27.91
CA VAL A 169 51.35 20.94 29.36
C VAL A 169 50.59 21.90 30.34
N ILE A 170 50.32 21.65 31.64
CA ILE A 170 51.18 21.36 32.86
C ILE A 170 50.28 20.74 33.97
N ASP A 171 50.53 19.55 34.58
CA ASP A 171 51.48 19.12 35.65
C ASP A 171 51.46 20.00 36.94
N TYR A 172 51.40 19.53 38.20
CA TYR A 172 51.40 18.19 38.85
C TYR A 172 50.08 17.98 39.69
N GLU A 173 49.86 17.20 40.77
CA GLU A 173 50.54 16.28 41.74
C GLU A 173 49.39 15.40 42.38
N SER A 174 49.51 14.30 43.17
CA SER A 174 50.57 13.32 43.51
C SER A 174 50.11 12.35 44.64
N THR A 175 50.51 11.06 44.63
CA THR A 175 50.34 10.02 45.71
C THR A 175 48.90 9.62 46.13
N THR A 176 48.55 8.41 46.64
CA THR A 176 49.27 7.11 46.85
C THR A 176 48.30 5.91 46.84
N VAL A 177 48.84 4.67 46.82
CA VAL A 177 48.11 3.38 46.79
C VAL A 177 47.90 2.78 48.20
N SER A 178 46.71 2.20 48.45
CA SER A 178 46.49 0.95 49.22
C SER A 178 45.08 0.41 48.86
N SER A 179 44.88 -0.85 48.45
CA SER A 179 45.18 -2.14 49.14
C SER A 179 44.16 -2.46 50.23
#